data_AF-A0A1Y1S6C2-F1
#
_entry.id   AF-A0A1Y1S6C2-F1
#
_cell.length_a   1.000
_cell.length_b   1.000
_cell.length_c   1.000
_cell.angle_alpha   90.00
_cell.angle_beta   90.00
_cell.angle_gamma   90.00
#
_symmetry.space_group_name_H-M   'P 1'
#
loop_
_entity.id
_entity.type
_entity.pdbx_description
1 polymer ?
#
loop_
_entity_poly.entity_id
_entity_poly.type
_entity_poly.pdbx_seq_one_letter_code
_entity_poly.pdbx_strand_id
1 'polypeptide(L)'
;MLVSCEDDVFEVPEDVCCTSETLRLFIGCGSTRMTLPIKTKHLERCIEFMRFKHASESGERESKWLEAFKIKDEEAVDMLDVASYMRL
;
A
#
# COMPACT_ATOMS: atom_id res chain seq x y z
N MET A 1 0.77 11.63 -2.39
CA MET A 1 1.59 11.53 -1.16
C MET A 1 0.78 10.85 -0.08
N LEU A 2 1.31 9.76 0.50
CA LEU A 2 0.71 9.06 1.63
C LEU A 2 1.48 9.42 2.90
N VAL A 3 0.80 9.69 3.99
CA VAL A 3 1.40 10.03 5.28
C VAL A 3 0.92 9.01 6.31
N SER A 4 1.85 8.40 7.03
CA SER A 4 1.52 7.47 8.11
C SER A 4 0.98 8.20 9.35
N CYS A 5 0.54 7.46 10.36
CA CYS A 5 0.19 8.05 11.65
C CYS A 5 1.39 8.55 12.46
N GLU A 6 2.61 8.24 12.02
CA GLU A 6 3.89 8.66 12.62
C GLU A 6 4.52 9.84 11.84
N ASP A 7 3.73 10.49 10.98
CA ASP A 7 4.12 11.61 10.11
C ASP A 7 5.18 11.28 9.04
N ASP A 8 5.46 9.99 8.80
CA ASP A 8 6.34 9.56 7.72
C ASP A 8 5.64 9.74 6.37
N VAL A 9 6.36 10.35 5.42
CA VAL A 9 5.83 10.70 4.11
C VAL A 9 6.35 9.74 3.05
N PHE A 10 5.43 9.17 2.30
CA PHE A 10 5.70 8.27 1.19
C PHE A 10 5.22 8.86 -0.12
N GLU A 11 6.16 9.00 -1.06
CA GLU A 11 5.86 9.34 -2.45
C GLU A 11 5.57 8.06 -3.23
N VAL A 12 4.31 7.91 -3.62
CA VAL A 12 3.81 6.77 -4.38
C VAL A 12 3.11 7.32 -5.63
N PRO A 13 3.45 6.80 -6.83
CA PRO A 13 2.78 7.15 -8.07
C PRO A 13 1.26 6.91 -8.01
N GLU A 14 0.50 7.73 -8.76
CA GLU A 14 -0.98 7.70 -8.73
C GLU A 14 -1.55 6.38 -9.29
N ASP A 15 -0.89 5.81 -10.30
CA ASP A 15 -1.16 4.50 -10.90
C ASP A 15 -1.06 3.37 -9.85
N VAL A 16 -0.04 3.41 -8.99
CA VAL A 16 0.13 2.46 -7.89
C VAL A 16 -0.87 2.72 -6.77
N CYS A 17 -1.24 3.98 -6.51
CA CYS A 17 -2.25 4.31 -5.52
C CYS A 17 -3.65 3.83 -5.95
N CYS A 18 -3.94 3.82 -7.25
CA CYS A 18 -5.20 3.32 -7.81
C CYS A 18 -5.43 1.82 -7.56
N THR A 19 -4.39 1.08 -7.18
CA THR A 19 -4.50 -0.34 -6.80
C THR A 19 -5.31 -0.54 -5.51
N SER A 20 -5.37 0.47 -4.64
CA SER A 20 -6.24 0.54 -3.46
C SER A 20 -7.55 1.25 -3.82
N GLU A 21 -8.69 0.64 -3.53
CA GLU A 21 -9.97 1.30 -3.74
C GLU A 21 -10.17 2.51 -2.81
N THR A 22 -9.69 2.41 -1.57
CA THR A 22 -9.73 3.51 -0.60
C THR A 22 -8.96 4.73 -1.12
N LEU A 23 -7.71 4.55 -1.56
CA LEU A 23 -6.89 5.64 -2.10
C LEU A 23 -7.49 6.21 -3.40
N ARG A 24 -8.03 5.35 -4.26
CA ARG A 24 -8.69 5.78 -5.51
C ARG A 24 -9.86 6.73 -5.25
N LEU A 25 -10.67 6.48 -4.22
CA LEU A 25 -11.77 7.38 -3.84
C LEU A 25 -11.26 8.76 -3.40
N PHE A 26 -10.17 8.80 -2.63
CA PHE A 26 -9.57 10.05 -2.17
C PHE A 26 -8.90 10.85 -3.29
N ILE A 27 -8.21 10.17 -4.23
CA ILE A 27 -7.62 10.78 -5.42
C ILE A 27 -8.72 11.40 -6.29
N GLY A 28 -9.84 10.70 -6.47
CA GLY A 28 -11.01 11.22 -7.20
C GLY A 28 -11.59 12.51 -6.62
N CYS A 29 -11.37 12.78 -5.33
CA CYS A 29 -11.74 14.03 -4.68
C CYS A 29 -10.70 15.16 -4.81
N GLY A 30 -9.61 14.96 -5.57
CA GLY A 30 -8.55 15.94 -5.77
C GLY A 30 -7.54 16.03 -4.62
N SER A 31 -7.50 15.04 -3.74
CA SER A 31 -6.56 15.02 -2.61
C SER A 31 -5.20 14.50 -3.06
N THR A 32 -4.18 15.38 -3.07
CA THR A 32 -2.80 15.02 -3.43
C THR A 32 -1.99 14.50 -2.23
N ARG A 33 -2.47 14.75 -1.01
CA ARG A 33 -1.87 14.33 0.26
C ARG A 33 -2.93 13.67 1.14
N MET A 34 -2.65 12.46 1.63
CA MET A 34 -3.55 11.71 2.50
C MET A 34 -2.82 11.25 3.75
N THR A 35 -3.39 11.55 4.91
CA THR A 35 -2.92 11.01 6.19
C THR A 35 -3.75 9.78 6.54
N LEU A 36 -3.07 8.67 6.74
CA LEU A 36 -3.66 7.37 7.02
C LEU A 36 -3.39 7.00 8.48
N PRO A 37 -4.37 6.47 9.22
CA PRO A 37 -4.20 6.01 10.59
C PRO A 37 -3.48 4.64 10.65
N ILE A 38 -2.36 4.51 9.92
CA ILE A 38 -1.61 3.27 9.74
C ILE A 38 -0.17 3.54 10.19
N LYS A 39 0.42 2.63 10.97
CA LYS A 39 1.84 2.71 11.38
C LYS A 39 2.74 2.66 10.15
N THR A 40 3.88 3.35 10.19
CA THR A 40 4.82 3.45 9.07
C THR A 40 5.21 2.08 8.53
N LYS A 41 5.57 1.14 9.42
CA LYS A 41 5.95 -0.24 9.05
C LYS A 41 4.88 -0.98 8.24
N HIS A 42 3.60 -0.77 8.53
CA HIS A 42 2.50 -1.46 7.82
C HIS A 42 2.17 -0.74 6.52
N LEU A 43 2.25 0.59 6.51
CA LEU A 43 2.04 1.38 5.32
C LEU A 43 3.11 1.07 4.26
N GLU A 44 4.36 0.95 4.67
CA GLU A 44 5.48 0.55 3.79
C GLU A 44 5.20 -0.81 3.13
N ARG A 45 4.78 -1.81 3.91
CA ARG A 45 4.37 -3.12 3.40
C ARG A 45 3.19 -3.04 2.43
N CYS A 46 2.18 -2.23 2.72
CA CYS A 46 1.06 -2.03 1.79
C CYS A 46 1.51 -1.37 0.49
N ILE A 47 2.47 -0.44 0.53
CA ILE A 47 3.03 0.19 -0.67
C ILE A 47 3.84 -0.82 -1.48
N GLU A 48 4.65 -1.66 -0.84
CA GLU A 48 5.34 -2.78 -1.50
C GLU A 48 4.34 -3.70 -2.21
N PHE A 49 3.26 -4.07 -1.52
CA PHE A 49 2.19 -4.89 -2.09
C PHE A 49 1.53 -4.23 -3.31
N MET A 50 1.19 -2.94 -3.21
CA MET A 50 0.57 -2.20 -4.30
C MET A 50 1.48 -2.13 -5.53
N ARG A 51 2.78 -1.86 -5.32
CA ARG A 51 3.78 -1.86 -6.40
C ARG A 51 3.89 -3.25 -7.03
N PHE A 52 3.90 -4.30 -6.22
CA PHE A 52 3.93 -5.67 -6.70
C PHE A 52 2.69 -6.04 -7.53
N LYS A 53 1.49 -5.72 -7.03
CA LYS A 53 0.22 -5.98 -7.72
C LYS A 53 0.14 -5.23 -9.04
N HIS A 54 0.54 -3.95 -9.05
CA HIS A 54 0.63 -3.13 -10.26
C HIS A 54 1.63 -3.70 -11.30
N ALA A 55 2.81 -4.14 -10.86
CA ALA A 55 3.81 -4.75 -11.74
C ALA A 55 3.34 -6.10 -12.31
N SER A 56 2.67 -6.92 -11.50
CA SER A 56 2.11 -8.20 -11.94
C SER A 56 0.99 -8.05 -12.97
N GLU A 57 0.18 -6.99 -12.88
CA GLU A 57 -0.84 -6.65 -13.89
C GLU A 57 -0.21 -6.16 -15.20
N SER A 58 0.98 -5.54 -15.12
CA SER A 58 1.74 -5.05 -16.28
C SER A 58 2.55 -6.15 -17.01
N GLY A 59 2.52 -7.40 -16.52
CA GLY A 59 3.15 -8.55 -17.19
C GLY A 59 4.61 -8.83 -16.81
N GLU A 60 5.21 -8.02 -15.94
CA GLU A 60 6.56 -8.24 -15.42
C GLU A 60 6.49 -9.15 -14.18
N ARG A 61 6.48 -10.47 -14.41
CA ARG A 61 6.48 -11.48 -13.34
C ARG A 61 7.90 -11.69 -12.81
N GLU A 62 8.36 -10.81 -11.94
CA GLU A 62 9.62 -11.01 -11.22
C GLU A 62 9.41 -11.94 -10.01
N SER A 63 9.91 -13.18 -10.08
CA SER A 63 9.93 -14.14 -8.97
C SER A 63 10.62 -13.64 -7.69
N LYS A 64 11.35 -12.53 -7.78
CA LYS A 64 12.10 -11.89 -6.69
C LYS A 64 11.20 -11.22 -5.64
N TRP A 65 9.99 -10.82 -6.01
CA TRP A 65 9.08 -10.11 -5.09
C TRP A 65 8.28 -11.04 -4.16
N LEU A 66 8.08 -12.30 -4.58
CA LEU A 66 7.38 -13.31 -3.79
C LEU A 66 8.12 -13.66 -2.49
N GLU A 67 9.44 -13.62 -2.48
CA GLU A 67 10.23 -13.82 -1.26
C GLU A 67 10.28 -12.56 -0.36
N ALA A 68 10.18 -11.37 -0.95
CA ALA A 68 10.19 -10.10 -0.21
C ALA A 68 8.88 -9.88 0.57
N PHE A 69 7.75 -10.36 0.05
CA PHE A 69 6.43 -10.18 0.65
C PHE A 69 6.05 -11.27 1.68
N LYS A 70 7.02 -11.91 2.33
CA LYS A 70 6.72 -12.82 3.43
C LYS A 70 6.30 -12.03 4.65
N ILE A 71 5.01 -12.08 4.97
CA ILE A 71 4.42 -11.53 6.20
C ILE A 71 4.72 -12.51 7.34
N LYS A 72 5.20 -12.01 8.48
CA LYS A 72 5.39 -12.85 9.67
C LYS A 72 4.05 -13.05 10.40
N ASP A 73 3.88 -14.20 11.06
CA ASP A 73 2.64 -14.51 11.79
C ASP A 73 2.29 -13.45 12.85
N GLU A 74 3.31 -12.85 13.47
CA GLU A 74 3.19 -11.79 14.49
C GLU A 74 2.55 -10.50 13.96
N GLU A 75 2.71 -10.19 12.67
CA GLU A 75 2.17 -8.99 12.03
C GLU A 75 0.95 -9.28 11.13
N ALA A 76 0.56 -10.55 10.98
CA ALA A 76 -0.47 -10.96 10.03
C ALA A 76 -1.85 -10.38 10.35
N VAL A 77 -2.23 -10.31 11.64
CA VAL A 77 -3.53 -9.75 12.05
C VAL A 77 -3.58 -8.25 11.79
N ASP A 78 -2.53 -7.51 12.21
CA ASP A 78 -2.42 -6.08 11.95
C ASP A 78 -2.46 -5.79 10.44
N MET A 79 -1.73 -6.58 9.64
CA MET A 79 -1.72 -6.45 8.19
C MET A 79 -3.09 -6.75 7.55
N LEU A 80 -3.87 -7.69 8.11
CA LEU A 80 -5.21 -8.00 7.63
C LEU A 80 -6.17 -6.81 7.84
N ASP A 81 -6.12 -6.19 9.01
CA ASP A 81 -6.94 -5.01 9.32
C ASP A 81 -6.58 -3.83 8.43
N VAL A 82 -5.27 -3.60 8.23
CA VAL A 82 -4.78 -2.54 7.33
C VAL A 82 -5.15 -2.83 5.87
N ALA A 83 -5.04 -4.07 5.40
CA ALA A 83 -5.44 -4.46 4.05
C ALA A 83 -6.95 -4.28 3.84
N SER A 84 -7.76 -4.61 4.85
CA SER A 84 -9.21 -4.37 4.84
C SER A 84 -9.53 -2.87 4.74
N TYR A 85 -8.87 -2.03 5.54
CA TYR A 85 -9.01 -0.58 5.50
C TYR A 85 -8.61 0.01 4.13
N MET A 86 -7.48 -0.45 3.59
CA MET A 86 -6.95 -0.04 2.28
C MET A 86 -7.71 -0.66 1.11
N ARG A 87 -8.54 -1.68 1.34
CA ARG A 87 -9.23 -2.48 0.32
C ARG A 87 -8.26 -3.00 -0.75
N LEU A 88 -7.23 -3.73 -0.32
CA LEU A 88 -6.15 -4.27 -1.16
C LEU A 88 -6.29 -5.75 -1.49
#